data_AF-A0A9P0XBE8-F1
#
_entry.id   AF-A0A9P0XBE8-F1
#
_cell.length_a   1.000
_cell.length_b   1.000
_cell.length_c   1.000
_cell.angle_alpha   90.00
_cell.angle_beta   90.00
_cell.angle_gamma   90.00
#
_symmetry.space_group_name_H-M   'P 1'
#
loop_
_entity.id
_entity.type
_entity.pdbx_description
1 polymer ?
#
loop_
_entity_poly.entity_id
_entity_poly.type
_entity_poly.pdbx_seq_one_letter_code
_entity_poly.pdbx_strand_id
1 'polypeptide(L)'
;MLQFTRDIVRRNVFNANILKCQSSTSLAKLKKLQADFQREDGTLIWLKRGFSDRVLYTSTVVGCYLGVIMCLAVFYDNAKPESWKKKD
;
A
#
# COMPACT_ATOMS: atom_id res chain seq x y z
N MET A 1 -43.83 -8.16 -29.03
CA MET A 1 -44.18 -7.38 -27.82
C MET A 1 -43.48 -7.90 -26.56
N LEU A 2 -43.47 -9.23 -26.30
CA LEU A 2 -42.90 -9.82 -25.07
C LEU A 2 -41.38 -9.63 -24.88
N GLN A 3 -40.58 -9.59 -25.95
CA GLN A 3 -39.13 -9.37 -25.87
C GLN A 3 -38.78 -7.98 -25.33
N PHE A 4 -39.52 -6.96 -25.78
CA PHE A 4 -39.31 -5.57 -25.38
C PHE A 4 -39.56 -5.36 -23.88
N THR A 5 -40.60 -6.01 -23.34
CA THR A 5 -40.91 -5.99 -21.91
C THR A 5 -39.80 -6.65 -21.09
N ARG A 6 -39.22 -7.74 -21.60
CA ARG A 6 -38.08 -8.44 -20.96
C ARG A 6 -36.84 -7.56 -20.86
N ASP A 7 -36.54 -6.79 -21.90
CA ASP A 7 -35.39 -5.88 -21.93
C ASP A 7 -35.57 -4.65 -21.02
N ILE A 8 -36.80 -4.19 -20.83
CA ILE A 8 -37.11 -3.10 -19.89
C ILE A 8 -36.97 -3.61 -18.44
N VAL A 9 -37.52 -4.78 -18.13
CA VAL A 9 -37.40 -5.39 -16.80
C VAL A 9 -35.94 -5.69 -16.48
N ARG A 10 -35.18 -6.26 -17.42
CA ARG A 10 -33.74 -6.51 -17.24
C ARG A 10 -32.96 -5.22 -16.95
N ARG A 11 -33.24 -4.13 -17.68
CA ARG A 11 -32.63 -2.82 -17.44
C ARG A 11 -33.00 -2.24 -16.07
N ASN A 12 -34.26 -2.33 -15.66
CA ASN A 12 -34.70 -1.85 -14.34
C ASN A 12 -34.11 -2.66 -13.18
N VAL A 13 -33.99 -3.98 -13.32
CA VAL A 13 -33.33 -4.85 -12.32
C VAL A 13 -31.83 -4.55 -12.22
N PHE A 14 -31.17 -4.28 -13.35
CA PHE A 14 -29.76 -3.90 -13.35
C PHE A 14 -29.54 -2.54 -12.65
N ASN A 15 -30.37 -1.54 -12.95
CA ASN A 15 -30.33 -0.23 -12.31
C ASN A 15 -30.65 -0.30 -10.80
N ALA A 16 -31.62 -1.14 -10.39
CA ALA A 16 -31.94 -1.35 -8.98
C ALA A 16 -30.79 -2.02 -8.22
N ASN A 17 -30.05 -2.94 -8.86
CA ASN A 17 -28.87 -3.56 -8.26
C ASN A 17 -27.66 -2.61 -8.17
N ILE A 18 -27.48 -1.69 -9.13
CA ILE A 18 -26.48 -0.61 -9.03
C ILE A 18 -26.81 0.31 -7.84
N LEU A 19 -28.08 0.71 -7.69
CA LEU A 19 -28.55 1.53 -6.57
C LEU A 19 -28.46 0.79 -5.22
N LYS A 20 -28.62 -0.54 -5.19
CA LYS A 20 -28.49 -1.36 -3.97
C LYS A 20 -27.03 -1.60 -3.56
N CYS A 21 -26.10 -1.66 -4.53
CA CYS A 21 -24.66 -1.70 -4.28
C CYS A 21 -24.12 -0.33 -3.82
N GLN A 22 -24.91 0.74 -4.01
CA GLN A 22 -24.69 2.09 -3.52
C GLN A 22 -25.05 2.27 -2.02
N SER A 23 -24.91 1.22 -1.21
CA SER A 23 -24.80 1.30 0.26
C SER A 23 -23.40 1.82 0.63
N SER A 24 -23.02 3.00 0.12
CA SER A 24 -23.22 4.36 0.67
C SER A 24 -22.05 4.85 1.52
N THR A 25 -21.20 3.95 2.05
CA THR A 25 -19.99 4.38 2.80
C THR A 25 -18.66 3.91 2.19
N SER A 26 -18.56 2.68 1.70
CA SER A 26 -17.32 2.15 1.11
C SER A 26 -16.98 2.83 -0.23
N LEU A 27 -17.95 2.97 -1.12
CA LEU A 27 -17.79 3.62 -2.42
C LEU A 27 -17.47 5.12 -2.29
N ALA A 28 -18.07 5.80 -1.31
CA ALA A 28 -17.76 7.20 -1.02
C ALA A 28 -16.32 7.37 -0.50
N LYS A 29 -15.86 6.46 0.36
CA LYS A 29 -14.47 6.41 0.84
C LYS A 29 -13.48 6.17 -0.30
N LEU A 30 -13.79 5.26 -1.23
CA LEU A 30 -12.96 5.00 -2.40
C LEU A 30 -12.87 6.21 -3.33
N LYS A 31 -13.99 6.87 -3.63
CA LYS A 31 -13.99 8.09 -4.45
C LYS A 31 -13.17 9.21 -3.82
N LYS A 32 -13.27 9.37 -2.49
CA LYS A 32 -12.44 10.33 -1.75
C LYS A 32 -10.96 9.97 -1.85
N LEU A 33 -10.60 8.70 -1.66
CA LEU A 33 -9.23 8.23 -1.78
C LEU A 33 -8.69 8.45 -3.22
N GLN A 34 -9.50 8.16 -4.24
CA GLN A 34 -9.13 8.42 -5.63
C GLN A 34 -8.85 9.91 -5.87
N ALA A 35 -9.69 10.80 -5.35
CA ALA A 35 -9.47 12.24 -5.44
C ALA A 35 -8.17 12.68 -4.72
N ASP A 36 -7.92 12.17 -3.51
CA ASP A 36 -6.72 12.48 -2.73
C ASP A 36 -5.43 12.03 -3.47
N PHE A 37 -5.46 10.86 -4.14
CA PHE A 37 -4.34 10.34 -4.92
C PHE A 37 -4.22 10.94 -6.33
N GLN A 38 -5.26 11.58 -6.87
CA GLN A 38 -5.23 12.25 -8.18
C GLN A 38 -4.85 13.72 -8.09
N ARG A 39 -4.84 14.30 -6.89
CA ARG A 39 -4.44 15.69 -6.66
C ARG A 39 -3.01 15.97 -7.15
N GLU A 40 -2.81 17.02 -7.94
CA GLU A 40 -1.51 17.40 -8.49
C GLU A 40 -0.68 18.22 -7.48
N ASP A 41 -0.21 17.56 -6.43
CA ASP A 41 0.60 18.20 -5.39
C ASP A 41 2.12 18.14 -5.65
N GLY A 42 2.54 17.54 -6.77
CA GLY A 42 3.95 17.32 -7.11
C GLY A 42 4.68 16.28 -6.23
N THR A 43 4.02 15.74 -5.22
CA THR A 43 4.58 14.72 -4.31
C THR A 43 4.64 13.35 -4.99
N LEU A 44 5.75 12.63 -4.77
CA LEU A 44 5.93 11.26 -5.26
C LEU A 44 4.85 10.32 -4.70
N ILE A 45 4.45 9.33 -5.49
CA ILE A 45 3.31 8.43 -5.18
C ILE A 45 3.44 7.70 -3.84
N TRP A 46 4.66 7.35 -3.44
CA TRP A 46 4.97 6.63 -2.21
C TRP A 46 5.01 7.50 -0.95
N LEU A 47 4.78 8.82 -1.09
CA LEU A 47 4.66 9.77 0.01
C LEU A 47 3.29 10.47 0.03
N LYS A 48 2.38 10.05 -0.84
CA LYS A 48 1.16 10.78 -1.16
C LYS A 48 0.13 10.76 -0.03
N ARG A 49 0.19 9.76 0.87
CA ARG A 49 -0.67 9.69 2.06
C ARG A 49 -0.17 10.59 3.20
N GLY A 50 0.96 11.28 3.02
CA GLY A 50 1.47 12.29 3.94
C GLY A 50 2.33 11.72 5.08
N PHE A 51 1.94 12.02 6.32
CA PHE A 51 2.76 11.74 7.51
C PHE A 51 3.01 10.24 7.75
N SER A 52 1.98 9.41 7.55
CA SER A 52 2.10 7.95 7.74
C SER A 52 3.16 7.34 6.82
N ASP A 53 3.20 7.78 5.57
CA ASP A 53 4.17 7.26 4.59
C ASP A 53 5.59 7.73 4.96
N ARG A 54 5.74 8.95 5.48
CA ARG A 54 7.04 9.48 5.97
C ARG A 54 7.58 8.67 7.15
N VAL A 55 6.74 8.34 8.11
CA VAL A 55 7.14 7.52 9.28
C VAL A 55 7.54 6.11 8.81
N LEU A 56 6.72 5.49 7.97
CA LEU A 56 7.00 4.16 7.44
C LEU A 56 8.33 4.15 6.68
N TYR A 57 8.51 5.08 5.73
CA TYR A 57 9.76 5.20 4.97
C TYR A 57 10.97 5.38 5.88
N THR A 58 10.89 6.30 6.85
CA THR A 58 12.00 6.57 7.78
C THR A 58 12.34 5.33 8.60
N SER A 59 11.33 4.63 9.14
CA SER A 59 11.55 3.40 9.90
C SER A 59 12.18 2.29 9.06
N THR A 60 11.77 2.15 7.80
CA THR A 60 12.36 1.17 6.89
C THR A 60 13.81 1.50 6.58
N VAL A 61 14.13 2.76 6.27
CA VAL A 61 15.51 3.19 5.99
C VAL A 61 16.41 2.97 7.22
N VAL A 62 15.95 3.35 8.41
CA VAL A 62 16.70 3.12 9.65
C VAL A 62 16.90 1.62 9.90
N GLY A 63 15.85 0.81 9.74
CA GLY A 63 15.93 -0.64 9.87
C GLY A 63 16.93 -1.28 8.90
N CYS A 64 16.91 -0.85 7.63
CA CYS A 64 17.89 -1.30 6.63
C CYS A 64 19.32 -0.92 7.03
N TYR A 65 19.54 0.30 7.52
CA TYR A 65 20.87 0.77 7.93
C TYR A 65 21.41 -0.05 9.10
N LEU A 66 20.58 -0.29 10.12
CA LEU A 66 20.93 -1.15 11.25
C LEU A 66 21.23 -2.59 10.80
N GLY A 67 20.40 -3.14 9.89
CA GLY A 67 20.62 -4.47 9.32
C GLY A 67 21.98 -4.57 8.61
N VAL A 68 22.33 -3.60 7.78
CA VAL A 68 23.62 -3.55 7.09
C VAL A 68 24.78 -3.50 8.08
N ILE A 69 24.71 -2.66 9.11
CA ILE A 69 25.77 -2.57 10.14
C ILE A 69 25.95 -3.91 10.86
N MET A 70 24.85 -4.56 11.23
CA MET A 70 24.90 -5.87 11.90
C MET A 70 25.48 -6.94 10.99
N CYS A 71 25.11 -6.97 9.72
CA CYS A 71 25.71 -7.87 8.73
C CYS A 71 27.22 -7.63 8.61
N LEU A 72 27.67 -6.37 8.55
CA LEU A 72 29.10 -6.04 8.49
C LEU A 72 29.85 -6.48 9.74
N ALA A 73 29.27 -6.32 10.94
CA ALA A 73 29.87 -6.80 12.18
C ALA A 73 30.02 -8.34 12.17
N VAL A 74 28.99 -9.05 11.74
CA VAL A 74 29.03 -10.51 11.59
C VAL A 74 30.08 -10.93 10.56
N PHE A 75 30.15 -10.27 9.42
CA PHE A 75 31.18 -10.54 8.41
C PHE A 75 32.58 -10.30 8.97
N TYR A 76 32.79 -9.21 9.72
CA TYR A 76 34.07 -8.91 10.35
C TYR A 76 34.50 -9.99 11.35
N ASP A 77 33.57 -10.47 12.19
CA ASP A 77 33.88 -11.52 13.17
C ASP A 77 34.11 -12.89 12.52
N ASN A 78 33.42 -13.18 11.41
CA ASN A 78 33.64 -14.42 10.66
C ASN A 78 34.88 -14.36 9.75
N ALA A 79 35.28 -13.18 9.29
CA ALA A 79 36.49 -13.00 8.48
C ALA A 79 37.78 -13.16 9.30
N LYS A 80 37.72 -13.00 10.62
CA LYS A 80 38.87 -13.25 11.49
C LYS A 80 39.23 -14.75 11.47
N PRO A 81 40.48 -15.12 11.15
CA PRO A 81 40.91 -16.50 11.27
C PRO A 81 40.81 -16.96 12.74
N GLU A 82 40.53 -18.25 12.95
CA GLU A 82 40.40 -18.90 14.26
C GLU A 82 41.59 -18.60 15.20
N SER A 83 42.78 -18.32 14.65
CA SER A 83 43.97 -17.96 15.43
C SER A 83 43.86 -16.62 16.16
N TRP A 84 43.07 -15.67 15.64
CA TRP A 84 42.85 -14.36 16.27
C TRP A 84 41.70 -14.36 17.28
N LYS A 85 40.91 -15.43 17.32
CA LYS A 85 39.79 -15.61 18.26
C LYS A 85 40.25 -16.20 19.59
N LYS A 86 41.45 -16.76 19.67
CA LYS A 86 42.06 -17.23 20.92
C LYS A 86 42.66 -16.03 21.67
N LYS A 87 41.93 -15.54 22.66
CA LYS A 87 42.53 -14.83 23.79
C LYS A 87 42.76 -15.87 24.88
N ASP A 88 44.03 -16.11 25.20
CA ASP A 88 44.42 -16.67 26.50
C ASP A 88 43.91 -15.76 27.63
#